data_AF-A0A957SIB1-F1
#
_entry.id   AF-A0A957SIB1-F1
#
_cell.length_a   1.000
_cell.length_b   1.000
_cell.length_c   1.000
_cell.angle_alpha   90.00
_cell.angle_beta   90.00
_cell.angle_gamma   90.00
#
_symmetry.space_group_name_H-M   'P 1'
#
loop_
_entity.id
_entity.type
_entity.pdbx_description
1 polymer ?
#
loop_
_entity_poly.entity_id
_entity_poly.type
_entity_poly.pdbx_seq_one_letter_code
_entity_poly.pdbx_strand_id
1 'polypeptide(L)'
;MAENNLSSISKASTLQEMGEFWDEHDFTEFDTDGPDVEFDISCTVSIEPDLLSALEKQARLRHINVETLVNLWLHEKLAEQGQAITA
;
A
#
# COMPACT_ATOMS: atom_id res chain seq x y z
N MET A 1 -29.62 20.03 27.07
CA MET A 1 -28.82 18.97 26.42
C MET A 1 -27.56 19.66 25.94
N ALA A 2 -26.44 19.50 26.66
CA ALA A 2 -25.17 20.10 26.25
C ALA A 2 -24.49 19.12 25.31
N GLU A 3 -24.29 19.53 24.07
CA GLU A 3 -23.66 18.72 23.03
C GLU A 3 -22.19 18.54 23.41
N ASN A 4 -21.81 17.30 23.67
CA ASN A 4 -20.48 16.94 24.13
C ASN A 4 -19.50 17.03 22.96
N ASN A 5 -18.87 18.18 22.75
CA ASN A 5 -17.88 18.45 21.68
C ASN A 5 -16.52 17.76 21.92
N LEU A 6 -16.49 16.62 22.62
CA LEU A 6 -15.27 15.88 22.89
C LEU A 6 -15.02 14.86 21.78
N SER A 7 -13.77 14.75 21.34
CA SER A 7 -13.37 13.72 20.39
C SER A 7 -13.63 12.30 20.94
N SER A 8 -13.95 11.34 20.06
CA SER A 8 -14.33 10.00 20.51
C SER A 8 -13.18 9.24 21.18
N ILE A 9 -11.94 9.42 20.70
CA ILE A 9 -10.75 8.69 21.14
C ILE A 9 -9.96 9.52 22.17
N SER A 10 -9.43 10.68 21.77
CA SER A 10 -8.60 11.52 22.64
C SER A 10 -9.37 12.29 23.74
N LYS A 11 -10.71 12.26 23.71
CA LYS A 11 -11.60 13.03 24.61
C LYS A 11 -11.24 14.52 24.73
N ALA A 12 -10.60 15.07 23.70
CA ALA A 12 -10.14 16.45 23.64
C ALA A 12 -11.28 17.37 23.23
N SER A 13 -11.30 18.58 23.78
CA SER A 13 -12.31 19.61 23.49
C SER A 13 -11.86 20.62 22.44
N THR A 14 -10.56 20.66 22.16
CA THR A 14 -9.94 21.53 21.16
C THR A 14 -9.01 20.74 20.23
N LEU A 15 -8.72 21.30 19.04
CA LEU A 15 -7.77 20.69 18.11
C LEU A 15 -6.35 20.62 18.67
N GLN A 16 -5.96 21.58 19.50
CA GLN A 16 -4.64 21.62 20.12
C GLN A 16 -4.46 20.49 21.13
N GLU A 17 -5.43 20.31 22.04
CA GLU A 17 -5.45 19.19 23.00
C GLU A 17 -5.47 17.83 22.27
N MET A 18 -6.12 17.76 21.11
CA MET A 18 -6.14 16.54 20.30
C MET A 18 -4.77 16.25 19.67
N GLY A 19 -4.03 17.28 19.24
CA GLY A 19 -2.66 17.14 18.75
C GLY A 19 -1.71 16.68 19.85
N GLU A 20 -1.75 17.33 21.01
CA GLU A 20 -0.91 16.96 22.18
C GLU A 20 -1.13 15.51 22.61
N PHE A 21 -2.38 15.02 22.58
CA PHE A 21 -2.67 13.62 22.82
C PHE A 21 -1.97 12.70 21.80
N TRP A 22 -2.07 12.98 20.51
CA TRP A 22 -1.46 12.14 19.46
C TRP A 22 0.06 12.31 19.33
N ASP A 23 0.65 13.35 19.91
CA ASP A 23 2.11 13.48 20.04
C ASP A 23 2.66 12.51 21.11
N GLU A 24 1.87 12.17 22.12
CA GLU A 24 2.25 11.25 23.21
C GLU A 24 1.73 9.81 23.02
N HIS A 25 0.74 9.60 22.16
CA HIS A 25 0.05 8.33 21.96
C HIS A 25 0.17 7.78 20.53
N ASP A 26 0.42 6.49 20.38
CA ASP A 26 0.48 5.85 19.07
C ASP A 26 -0.92 5.42 18.61
N PHE A 27 -1.21 5.61 17.32
CA PHE A 27 -2.50 5.20 16.73
C PHE A 27 -2.82 3.72 16.95
N THR A 28 -1.81 2.85 16.88
CA THR A 28 -1.96 1.39 17.00
C THR A 28 -2.43 0.94 18.38
N GLU A 29 -2.28 1.76 19.42
CA GLU A 29 -2.78 1.47 20.77
C GLU A 29 -4.30 1.61 20.88
N PHE A 30 -4.92 2.34 19.96
CA PHE A 30 -6.36 2.62 19.93
C PHE A 30 -7.06 1.99 18.72
N ASP A 31 -6.30 1.32 17.84
CA ASP A 31 -6.80 0.57 16.69
C ASP A 31 -7.30 -0.82 17.13
N THR A 32 -8.35 -0.83 17.97
CA THR A 32 -8.95 -2.07 18.50
C THR A 32 -10.03 -2.66 17.60
N ASP A 33 -10.58 -1.87 16.69
CA ASP A 33 -11.71 -2.23 15.82
C ASP A 33 -11.36 -2.21 14.32
N GLY A 34 -10.10 -1.95 13.98
CA GLY A 34 -9.60 -2.05 12.61
C GLY A 34 -9.66 -3.51 12.14
N PRO A 35 -10.17 -3.80 10.92
CA PRO A 35 -10.12 -5.15 10.40
C PRO A 35 -8.67 -5.56 10.19
N ASP A 36 -8.28 -6.71 10.74
CA ASP A 36 -7.01 -7.35 10.39
C ASP A 36 -6.98 -7.59 8.88
N VAL A 37 -6.08 -6.91 8.17
CA VAL A 37 -5.92 -7.12 6.73
C VAL A 37 -4.99 -8.31 6.52
N GLU A 38 -5.58 -9.45 6.18
CA GLU A 38 -4.81 -10.61 5.73
C GLU A 38 -4.39 -10.41 4.27
N PHE A 39 -3.08 -10.37 4.05
CA PHE A 39 -2.50 -10.38 2.72
C PHE A 39 -1.99 -11.78 2.39
N ASP A 40 -2.60 -12.42 1.39
CA ASP A 40 -2.11 -13.69 0.84
C ASP A 40 -1.15 -13.41 -0.33
N ILE A 41 0.11 -13.81 -0.17
CA ILE A 41 1.10 -13.70 -1.24
C ILE A 41 1.05 -14.97 -2.07
N SER A 42 0.23 -14.95 -3.13
CA SER A 42 -0.02 -16.12 -3.98
C SER A 42 1.21 -16.56 -4.80
N CYS A 43 2.10 -15.64 -5.17
CA CYS A 43 3.36 -15.96 -5.85
C CYS A 43 4.44 -14.92 -5.59
N THR A 44 5.70 -15.37 -5.51
CA THR A 44 6.86 -14.47 -5.46
C THR A 44 7.95 -14.94 -6.40
N VAL A 45 8.60 -13.98 -7.06
CA VAL A 45 9.81 -14.21 -7.84
C VAL A 45 10.83 -13.16 -7.41
N SER A 46 12.02 -13.59 -7.05
CA SER A 46 13.10 -12.67 -6.67
C SER A 46 13.64 -11.96 -7.92
N ILE A 47 13.74 -10.64 -7.85
CA ILE A 47 14.28 -9.78 -8.92
C ILE A 47 15.53 -9.10 -8.37
N GLU A 48 16.58 -9.01 -9.20
CA GLU A 48 17.80 -8.31 -8.83
C GLU A 48 17.54 -6.80 -8.59
N PRO A 49 18.16 -6.16 -7.58
CA PRO A 49 17.88 -4.77 -7.22
C PRO A 49 18.08 -3.77 -8.35
N ASP A 50 19.12 -3.96 -9.16
CA ASP A 50 19.43 -3.07 -10.30
C ASP A 50 18.38 -3.21 -11.42
N LEU A 51 17.90 -4.44 -11.65
CA LEU A 51 16.84 -4.72 -12.61
C LEU A 51 15.50 -4.11 -12.16
N LEU A 52 15.14 -4.28 -10.88
CA LEU A 52 13.95 -3.63 -10.31
C LEU A 52 14.03 -2.11 -10.45
N SER A 53 15.18 -1.53 -10.13
CA SER A 53 15.41 -0.08 -10.26
C SER A 53 15.23 0.41 -11.71
N ALA A 54 15.64 -0.38 -12.71
CA ALA A 54 15.41 -0.07 -14.11
C ALA A 54 13.93 -0.20 -14.50
N LEU A 55 13.25 -1.25 -14.04
CA LEU A 55 11.82 -1.47 -14.26
C LEU A 55 10.97 -0.34 -13.71
N GLU A 56 11.24 0.11 -12.48
CA GLU A 56 10.52 1.24 -11.87
C GLU A 56 10.70 2.56 -12.63
N LYS A 57 11.89 2.80 -13.20
CA LYS A 57 12.11 3.98 -14.05
C LYS A 57 11.25 3.91 -15.30
N GLN A 58 11.19 2.75 -15.94
CA GLN A 58 10.36 2.53 -17.13
C GLN A 58 8.85 2.61 -16.82
N ALA A 59 8.42 2.06 -15.69
CA ALA A 59 7.03 2.10 -15.24
C ALA A 59 6.58 3.55 -14.98
N ARG A 60 7.43 4.35 -14.31
CA ARG A 60 7.21 5.78 -14.08
C ARG A 60 7.09 6.58 -15.38
N LEU A 61 7.97 6.33 -16.36
CA LEU A 61 7.90 6.99 -17.67
C LEU A 61 6.60 6.68 -18.42
N ARG A 62 6.01 5.51 -18.18
CA ARG A 62 4.76 5.04 -18.79
C ARG A 62 3.53 5.35 -17.93
N HIS A 63 3.70 5.96 -16.75
CA HIS A 63 2.64 6.22 -15.78
C HIS A 63 1.83 4.97 -15.37
N ILE A 64 2.50 3.82 -15.29
CA ILE A 64 1.89 2.55 -14.85
C ILE A 64 2.63 1.97 -13.64
N ASN A 65 2.00 1.02 -12.96
CA ASN A 65 2.64 0.28 -11.87
C ASN A 65 3.75 -0.64 -12.43
N VAL A 66 4.83 -0.81 -11.67
CA VAL A 66 5.93 -1.72 -11.99
C VAL A 66 5.44 -3.15 -12.14
N GLU A 67 4.48 -3.58 -11.33
CA GLU A 67 3.84 -4.89 -11.44
C GLU A 67 3.15 -5.08 -12.81
N THR A 68 2.37 -4.08 -13.24
CA THR A 68 1.71 -4.11 -14.55
C THR A 68 2.72 -4.19 -15.69
N LEU A 69 3.81 -3.41 -15.61
CA LEU A 69 4.87 -3.45 -16.60
C LEU A 69 5.54 -4.82 -16.68
N VAL A 70 5.88 -5.42 -15.53
CA VAL A 70 6.50 -6.75 -15.44
C VAL A 70 5.59 -7.80 -16.07
N ASN A 71 4.31 -7.82 -15.72
CA ASN A 71 3.36 -8.79 -16.27
C ASN A 71 3.22 -8.65 -17.80
N LEU A 72 3.10 -7.42 -18.32
CA LEU A 72 3.04 -7.18 -19.76
C LEU A 72 4.28 -7.68 -20.50
N TRP A 73 5.47 -7.39 -19.97
CA TRP A 73 6.72 -7.85 -20.59
C TRP A 73 6.90 -9.36 -20.50
N LEU A 74 6.49 -10.00 -19.40
CA LEU A 74 6.52 -11.47 -19.30
C LEU A 74 5.59 -12.12 -20.32
N HIS A 75 4.38 -11.58 -20.49
CA HIS A 75 3.45 -12.03 -21.55
C HIS A 75 4.05 -11.88 -22.95
N GLU A 76 4.65 -10.73 -23.26
CA GLU A 76 5.30 -10.47 -24.55
C GLU A 76 6.45 -11.46 -24.80
N LYS A 77 7.31 -11.68 -23.79
CA LYS A 77 8.45 -12.59 -23.89
C LYS A 77 8.03 -14.05 -24.07
N LEU A 78 6.96 -14.48 -23.41
CA LEU A 78 6.43 -15.84 -23.58
C LEU A 78 5.77 -16.03 -24.95
N ALA A 79 5.08 -15.01 -25.46
CA ALA A 79 4.54 -15.01 -26.82
C ALA A 79 5.64 -15.09 -27.88
N GLU A 80 6.74 -14.35 -27.71
CA GLU A 80 7.94 -14.45 -28.58
C GLU A 80 8.54 -15.87 -28.59
N GLN A 81 8.47 -16.59 -27.47
CA GLN A 81 8.94 -17.97 -27.35
C GLN A 81 7.92 -19.03 -27.84
N GLY A 82 6.79 -18.60 -28.42
CA GLY A 82 5.73 -19.49 -28.90
C GLY A 82 4.87 -20.11 -27.79
N GLN A 83 5.05 -19.68 -26.54
CA GLN A 83 4.23 -20.06 -25.40
C GLN A 83 3.21 -18.95 -25.13
N ALA A 84 2.17 -18.88 -25.96
CA ALA A 84 1.06 -17.98 -25.70
C ALA A 84 0.34 -18.42 -24.41
N ILE A 85 0.38 -17.57 -23.38
CA ILE A 85 -0.39 -17.80 -22.16
C ILE A 85 -1.83 -17.42 -22.48
N THR A 86 -2.70 -18.42 -22.58
CA THR A 86 -4.14 -18.22 -22.62
C THR A 86 -4.61 -18.02 -21.18
N ALA A 87 -5.19 -16.86 -20.89
CA ALA A 87 -5.86 -16.58 -19.62
C ALA A 87 -7.07 -17.51 -19.41
#